data_AF-A0A937MEC6-F1
#
_entry.id   AF-A0A937MEC6-F1
#
_cell.length_a   1.000
_cell.length_b   1.000
_cell.length_c   1.000
_cell.angle_alpha   90.00
_cell.angle_beta   90.00
_cell.angle_gamma   90.00
#
_symmetry.space_group_name_H-M   'P 1'
#
loop_
_entity.id
_entity.type
_entity.pdbx_description
1 polymer ?
#
loop_
_entity_poly.entity_id
_entity_poly.type
_entity_poly.pdbx_seq_one_letter_code
_entity_poly.pdbx_strand_id
1 'polypeptide(L)'
;MEIFIDSHGFASWTDAAGASHKVRCALGRNGIGDKISEGDGHTPVGRFALRRVMVRSDRIPEVGTALPVSQLSKTDGWCDDPASADYNKPVTLPHPARHEELWRDDAVYDLIVEIGCNDDPVVPGKGSAIFMHVAKPDYTPTEGCVALALDDLLELLRVCDTSSVLVVGG
;
A
#
# COMPACT_ATOMS: atom_id res chain seq x y z
N MET A 1 -6.66 15.24 -1.80
CA MET A 1 -7.94 14.50 -1.63
C MET A 1 -7.81 13.53 -0.47
N GLU A 2 -8.90 13.18 0.23
CA GLU A 2 -8.88 12.12 1.26
C GLU A 2 -9.49 10.82 0.72
N ILE A 3 -8.84 9.70 1.05
CA ILE A 3 -9.28 8.35 0.71
C ILE A 3 -9.59 7.65 2.02
N PHE A 4 -10.86 7.47 2.32
CA PHE A 4 -11.31 6.89 3.58
C PHE A 4 -11.47 5.37 3.46
N ILE A 5 -10.82 4.64 4.36
CA ILE A 5 -10.94 3.19 4.52
C ILE A 5 -11.77 2.91 5.77
N ASP A 6 -12.88 2.20 5.60
CA ASP A 6 -13.77 1.79 6.70
C ASP A 6 -13.51 0.35 7.17
N SER A 7 -13.94 0.05 8.40
CA SER A 7 -13.78 -1.27 9.03
C SER A 7 -14.62 -2.38 8.39
N HIS A 8 -15.48 -2.05 7.41
CA HIS A 8 -16.26 -3.01 6.64
C HIS A 8 -15.58 -3.41 5.33
N GLY A 9 -14.35 -2.92 5.08
CA GLY A 9 -13.59 -3.25 3.87
C GLY A 9 -14.07 -2.46 2.66
N PHE A 10 -14.32 -1.17 2.83
CA PHE A 10 -14.53 -0.26 1.71
C PHE A 10 -13.56 0.92 1.72
N ALA A 11 -13.12 1.30 0.53
CA ALA A 11 -12.48 2.56 0.25
C ALA A 11 -13.48 3.54 -0.34
N SER A 12 -13.40 4.81 0.05
CA SER A 12 -14.26 5.88 -0.46
C SER A 12 -13.52 7.20 -0.61
N TRP A 13 -13.86 7.96 -1.64
CA TRP A 13 -13.29 9.27 -1.90
C TRP A 13 -14.28 10.13 -2.70
N THR A 14 -14.00 11.43 -2.77
CA THR A 14 -14.73 12.37 -3.63
C THR A 14 -13.74 13.00 -4.60
N ASP A 15 -14.01 12.89 -5.90
CA ASP A 15 -13.13 13.45 -6.93
C ASP A 15 -13.30 14.98 -7.09
N ALA A 16 -12.48 15.57 -7.95
CA ALA A 16 -12.51 17.01 -8.20
C ALA A 16 -13.81 17.51 -8.85
N ALA A 17 -14.61 16.63 -9.45
CA ALA A 17 -15.93 16.94 -9.98
C ALA A 17 -17.04 16.86 -8.92
N GLY A 18 -16.71 16.40 -7.70
CA GLY A 18 -17.64 16.23 -6.60
C GLY A 18 -18.39 14.90 -6.63
N ALA A 19 -18.00 13.95 -7.49
CA ALA A 19 -18.60 12.62 -7.48
C ALA A 19 -18.00 11.77 -6.36
N SER A 20 -18.87 11.08 -5.62
CA SER A 20 -18.47 10.17 -4.55
C SER A 20 -18.33 8.75 -5.05
N HIS A 21 -17.24 8.12 -4.66
CA HIS A 21 -16.88 6.75 -5.03
C HIS A 21 -16.84 5.87 -3.80
N LYS A 22 -17.29 4.63 -3.92
CA LYS A 22 -17.18 3.61 -2.87
C LYS A 22 -16.94 2.24 -3.49
N VAL A 23 -15.78 1.65 -3.18
CA VAL A 23 -15.32 0.37 -3.75
C VAL A 23 -14.87 -0.55 -2.63
N ARG A 24 -14.86 -1.86 -2.91
CA ARG A 24 -14.43 -2.86 -1.93
C ARG A 24 -12.91 -2.82 -1.79
N CYS A 25 -12.42 -3.06 -0.57
CA CYS A 25 -11.03 -3.34 -0.31
C CYS A 25 -10.85 -4.52 0.64
N ALA A 26 -9.71 -5.20 0.55
CA ALA A 26 -9.25 -6.14 1.55
C ALA A 26 -8.43 -5.39 2.59
N LEU A 27 -8.57 -5.82 3.84
CA LEU A 27 -7.87 -5.30 5.01
C LEU A 27 -6.97 -6.40 5.58
N GLY A 28 -6.15 -6.03 6.56
CA GLY A 28 -5.43 -6.99 7.39
C GLY A 28 -6.39 -8.05 7.97
N ARG A 29 -5.90 -9.28 8.12
CA ARG A 29 -6.67 -10.41 8.68
C ARG A 29 -7.33 -10.14 10.04
N ASN A 30 -6.80 -9.19 10.81
CA ASN A 30 -7.34 -8.78 12.10
C ASN A 30 -8.11 -7.43 12.02
N GLY A 31 -8.44 -6.96 10.81
CA GLY A 31 -9.16 -5.73 10.57
C GLY A 31 -8.32 -4.47 10.79
N ILE A 32 -9.00 -3.34 10.98
CA ILE A 32 -8.37 -2.07 11.31
C ILE A 32 -8.03 -2.03 12.80
N GLY A 33 -6.84 -1.53 13.16
CA GLY A 33 -6.41 -1.41 14.55
C GLY A 33 -5.11 -0.66 14.70
N ASP A 34 -4.69 -0.45 15.94
CA ASP A 34 -3.37 0.11 16.24
C ASP A 34 -2.28 -0.90 15.89
N LYS A 35 -1.17 -0.40 15.32
CA LYS A 35 0.00 -1.23 15.06
C LYS A 35 0.81 -1.42 16.33
N ILE A 36 0.74 -2.62 16.91
CA ILE A 36 1.37 -2.93 18.20
C ILE A 36 2.68 -3.67 17.99
N SER A 37 2.75 -4.55 16.97
CA SER A 37 3.95 -5.31 16.63
C SER A 37 4.00 -5.69 15.15
N GLU A 38 5.18 -6.14 14.69
CA GLU A 38 5.28 -6.78 13.39
C GLU A 38 4.37 -8.00 13.26
N GLY A 39 3.77 -8.17 12.07
CA GLY A 39 2.91 -9.32 11.79
C GLY A 39 1.61 -9.40 12.60
N ASP A 40 1.19 -8.34 13.30
CA ASP A 40 -0.06 -8.34 14.08
C ASP A 40 -1.33 -8.45 13.21
N GLY A 41 -1.22 -8.39 11.88
CA GLY A 41 -2.33 -8.57 10.96
C GLY A 41 -3.32 -7.42 10.90
N HIS A 42 -3.03 -6.28 11.54
CA HIS A 42 -3.88 -5.09 11.49
C HIS A 42 -3.51 -4.17 10.33
N THR A 43 -4.54 -3.62 9.68
CA THR A 43 -4.39 -2.39 8.90
C THR A 43 -4.33 -1.21 9.88
N PRO A 44 -3.22 -0.44 9.89
CA PRO A 44 -2.99 0.56 10.91
C PRO A 44 -3.99 1.71 10.79
N VAL A 45 -4.63 2.09 11.92
CA VAL A 45 -5.37 3.35 12.03
C VAL A 45 -4.42 4.52 11.82
N GLY A 46 -4.84 5.51 11.04
CA GLY A 46 -4.04 6.72 10.85
C GLY A 46 -4.36 7.52 9.60
N ARG A 47 -3.55 8.57 9.39
CA ARG A 47 -3.53 9.36 8.15
C ARG A 47 -2.15 9.24 7.54
N PHE A 48 -2.08 8.73 6.32
CA PHE A 48 -0.84 8.40 5.64
C PHE A 48 -0.75 9.15 4.31
N ALA A 49 0.39 9.79 4.05
CA ALA A 49 0.66 10.39 2.75
C ALA A 49 0.85 9.29 1.69
N LEU A 50 0.39 9.52 0.47
CA LEU A 50 0.77 8.68 -0.67
C LEU A 50 2.14 9.14 -1.18
N ARG A 51 3.16 8.29 -1.08
CA ARG A 51 4.55 8.65 -1.41
C ARG A 51 4.84 8.52 -2.90
N ARG A 52 4.59 7.35 -3.46
CA ARG A 52 4.79 7.04 -4.88
C ARG A 52 4.02 5.79 -5.27
N VAL A 53 3.91 5.59 -6.58
CA VAL A 53 3.43 4.35 -7.19
C VAL A 53 4.61 3.54 -7.70
N MET A 54 4.66 2.26 -7.38
CA MET A 54 5.60 1.28 -7.92
C MET A 54 4.82 0.31 -8.82
N VAL A 55 5.26 0.12 -10.06
CA VAL A 55 4.46 -0.59 -11.08
C VAL A 55 5.26 -1.60 -11.89
N ARG A 56 4.65 -2.76 -12.15
CA ARG A 56 5.10 -3.73 -13.16
C ARG A 56 4.76 -3.22 -14.56
N SER A 57 5.62 -2.39 -15.15
CA SER A 57 5.38 -1.80 -16.48
C SER A 57 5.29 -2.82 -17.62
N ASP A 58 5.74 -4.05 -17.41
CA ASP A 58 5.54 -5.18 -18.33
C ASP A 58 4.09 -5.72 -18.32
N ARG A 59 3.31 -5.42 -17.27
CA ARG A 59 1.91 -5.84 -17.11
C ARG A 59 0.93 -4.66 -17.18
N ILE A 60 1.31 -3.52 -16.60
CA ILE A 60 0.52 -2.28 -16.56
C ILE A 60 1.33 -1.16 -17.22
N PRO A 61 1.11 -0.87 -18.52
CA PRO A 61 1.93 0.09 -19.25
C PRO A 61 1.69 1.54 -18.80
N GLU A 62 0.50 1.87 -18.27
CA GLU A 62 0.14 3.22 -17.85
C GLU A 62 -0.78 3.20 -16.62
N VAL A 63 -0.49 4.07 -15.64
CA VAL A 63 -1.30 4.24 -14.42
C VAL A 63 -2.18 5.50 -14.50
N GLY A 64 -1.70 6.56 -15.18
CA GLY A 64 -2.45 7.81 -15.35
C GLY A 64 -2.56 8.66 -14.08
N THR A 65 -1.57 8.62 -13.18
CA THR A 65 -1.58 9.33 -11.89
C THR A 65 -0.66 10.56 -11.89
N ALA A 66 -0.95 11.54 -11.02
CA ALA A 66 -0.06 12.68 -10.76
C ALA A 66 0.97 12.38 -9.64
N LEU A 67 0.91 11.22 -9.00
CA LEU A 67 1.93 10.76 -8.05
C LEU A 67 3.25 10.41 -8.77
N PRO A 68 4.41 10.52 -8.09
CA PRO A 68 5.65 9.96 -8.60
C PRO A 68 5.48 8.47 -8.91
N VAL A 69 5.98 8.03 -10.06
CA VAL A 69 5.92 6.62 -10.49
C VAL A 69 7.33 6.08 -10.65
N SER A 70 7.59 4.90 -10.09
CA SER A 70 8.81 4.12 -10.32
C SER A 70 8.48 2.74 -10.87
N GLN A 71 9.30 2.26 -11.80
CA GLN A 71 9.14 0.91 -12.35
C GLN A 71 9.73 -0.09 -11.36
N LEU A 72 8.99 -1.16 -11.10
CA LEU A 72 9.51 -2.30 -10.35
C LEU A 72 10.54 -3.06 -11.19
N SER A 73 11.48 -3.68 -10.51
CA SER A 73 12.52 -4.56 -11.06
C SER A 73 12.57 -5.87 -10.26
N LYS A 74 13.14 -6.92 -10.87
CA LYS A 74 13.32 -8.24 -10.20
C LYS A 74 14.21 -8.19 -8.95
N THR A 75 14.95 -7.10 -8.77
CA THR A 75 15.84 -6.90 -7.63
C THR A 75 15.24 -5.96 -6.59
N ASP A 76 13.98 -5.55 -6.73
CA ASP A 76 13.37 -4.66 -5.74
C ASP A 76 12.80 -5.47 -4.58
N GLY A 77 13.21 -5.08 -3.37
CA GLY A 77 12.67 -5.61 -2.12
C GLY A 77 12.33 -4.50 -1.13
N TRP A 78 11.67 -4.88 -0.05
CA TRP A 78 11.39 -4.00 1.08
C TRP A 78 11.80 -4.67 2.38
N CYS A 79 12.72 -4.06 3.12
CA CYS A 79 13.24 -4.66 4.36
C CYS A 79 12.18 -4.60 5.46
N ASP A 80 11.84 -5.77 6.01
CA ASP A 80 10.83 -5.93 7.07
C ASP A 80 11.47 -6.43 8.38
N ASP A 81 12.81 -6.47 8.47
CA ASP A 81 13.57 -6.91 9.64
C ASP A 81 13.82 -5.77 10.64
N PRO A 82 13.19 -5.78 11.84
CA PRO A 82 13.39 -4.72 12.84
C PRO A 82 14.82 -4.60 13.38
N ALA A 83 15.66 -5.62 13.19
CA ALA A 83 17.08 -5.57 13.60
C ALA A 83 17.98 -4.90 12.55
N SER A 84 17.47 -4.63 11.34
CA SER A 84 18.23 -4.03 10.24
C SER A 84 18.25 -2.50 10.33
N ALA A 85 19.37 -1.89 9.92
CA ALA A 85 19.44 -0.44 9.71
C ALA A 85 18.56 0.03 8.53
N ASP A 86 18.20 -0.91 7.65
CA ASP A 86 17.34 -0.67 6.50
C ASP A 86 15.88 -1.00 6.77
N TYR A 87 15.50 -1.28 8.01
CA TYR A 87 14.12 -1.59 8.38
C TYR A 87 13.12 -0.57 7.80
N ASN A 88 12.02 -1.09 7.25
CA ASN A 88 10.95 -0.37 6.56
C ASN A 88 11.43 0.58 5.45
N LYS A 89 12.43 0.15 4.66
CA LYS A 89 12.95 0.89 3.50
C LYS A 89 13.04 -0.01 2.27
N PRO A 90 13.02 0.58 1.06
CA PRO A 90 13.34 -0.15 -0.16
C PRO A 90 14.80 -0.62 -0.14
N VAL A 91 15.03 -1.85 -0.59
CA VAL A 91 16.35 -2.49 -0.68
C VAL A 91 16.54 -3.16 -2.04
N THR A 92 17.80 -3.38 -2.43
CA THR A 92 18.14 -4.15 -3.63
C THR A 92 18.50 -5.58 -3.26
N LEU A 93 17.96 -6.55 -4.01
CA LEU A 93 18.16 -7.97 -3.81
C LEU A 93 19.37 -8.50 -4.60
N PRO A 94 20.13 -9.46 -4.04
CA PRO A 94 19.91 -10.10 -2.74
C PRO A 94 20.29 -9.19 -1.57
N HIS A 95 19.48 -9.22 -0.51
CA HIS A 95 19.70 -8.47 0.73
C HIS A 95 19.83 -9.43 1.93
N PRO A 96 20.77 -9.22 2.87
CA PRO A 96 21.04 -10.19 3.94
C PRO A 96 20.00 -10.18 5.07
N ALA A 97 19.33 -9.04 5.31
CA ALA A 97 18.24 -8.96 6.28
C ALA A 97 16.94 -9.52 5.67
N ARG A 98 15.97 -9.89 6.52
CA ARG A 98 14.62 -10.27 6.05
C ARG A 98 13.99 -9.14 5.23
N HIS A 99 13.31 -9.51 4.16
CA HIS A 99 12.68 -8.57 3.24
C HIS A 99 11.50 -9.22 2.51
N GLU A 100 10.55 -8.39 2.10
CA GLU A 100 9.54 -8.70 1.09
C GLU A 100 10.15 -8.56 -0.32
N GLU A 101 9.84 -9.49 -1.21
CA GLU A 101 10.17 -9.38 -2.63
C GLU A 101 9.05 -8.62 -3.36
N LEU A 102 9.37 -7.50 -4.00
CA LEU A 102 8.35 -6.67 -4.65
C LEU A 102 8.01 -7.16 -6.08
N TRP A 103 8.91 -7.93 -6.70
CA TRP A 103 8.66 -8.57 -7.99
C TRP A 103 8.04 -9.96 -7.83
N ARG A 104 6.71 -10.02 -7.84
CA ARG A 104 5.97 -11.27 -7.62
C ARG A 104 5.44 -11.90 -8.90
N ASP A 105 5.24 -13.22 -8.85
CA ASP A 105 4.59 -13.96 -9.94
C ASP A 105 3.07 -13.73 -9.96
N ASP A 106 2.45 -13.63 -8.78
CA ASP A 106 1.06 -13.19 -8.65
C ASP A 106 0.89 -11.70 -8.98
N ALA A 107 -0.36 -11.24 -9.03
CA ALA A 107 -0.69 -9.89 -9.48
C ALA A 107 -0.76 -8.87 -8.34
N VAL A 108 -0.59 -9.28 -7.07
CA VAL A 108 -0.91 -8.40 -5.93
C VAL A 108 -0.03 -7.15 -5.89
N TYR A 109 1.19 -7.26 -6.41
CA TYR A 109 2.20 -6.20 -6.53
C TYR A 109 2.45 -5.75 -7.97
N ASP A 110 1.52 -6.02 -8.89
CA ASP A 110 1.58 -5.40 -10.22
C ASP A 110 1.48 -3.87 -10.12
N LEU A 111 0.78 -3.39 -9.09
CA LEU A 111 0.65 -1.99 -8.74
C LEU A 111 0.67 -1.82 -7.22
N ILE A 112 1.66 -1.09 -6.72
CA ILE A 112 1.85 -0.77 -5.30
C ILE A 112 1.81 0.74 -5.14
N VAL A 113 1.12 1.21 -4.12
CA VAL A 113 1.20 2.59 -3.63
C VAL A 113 1.90 2.55 -2.28
N GLU A 114 3.10 3.14 -2.25
CA GLU A 114 3.84 3.34 -1.02
C GLU A 114 3.11 4.38 -0.18
N ILE A 115 2.66 4.00 1.01
CA ILE A 115 2.02 4.91 1.95
C ILE A 115 2.99 5.22 3.10
N GLY A 116 2.88 6.43 3.66
CA GLY A 116 3.76 6.89 4.72
C GLY A 116 3.47 6.30 6.10
N CYS A 117 3.41 4.97 6.19
CA CYS A 117 3.24 4.25 7.46
C CYS A 117 4.61 3.88 8.03
N ASN A 118 4.92 4.39 9.23
CA ASN A 118 6.18 4.15 9.95
C ASN A 118 7.44 4.52 9.12
N ASP A 119 7.40 5.63 8.37
CA ASP A 119 8.44 6.00 7.40
C ASP A 119 9.29 7.22 7.80
N ASP A 120 8.75 8.15 8.59
CA ASP A 120 9.47 9.36 9.05
C ASP A 120 9.05 9.82 10.47
N PRO A 121 9.86 9.53 11.52
CA PRO A 121 10.98 8.60 11.52
C PRO A 121 10.51 7.14 11.51
N VAL A 122 11.32 6.24 10.95
CA VAL A 122 11.10 4.80 11.07
C VAL A 122 11.37 4.34 12.51
N VAL A 123 10.40 3.66 13.12
CA VAL A 123 10.52 3.05 14.45
C VAL A 123 10.51 1.51 14.33
N PRO A 124 11.60 0.81 14.68
CA PRO A 124 11.67 -0.65 14.65
C PRO A 124 10.49 -1.35 15.35
N GLY A 125 9.90 -2.33 14.66
CA GLY A 125 8.82 -3.15 15.20
C GLY A 125 7.43 -2.52 15.13
N LYS A 126 7.30 -1.29 14.62
CA LYS A 126 6.02 -0.56 14.46
C LYS A 126 5.35 -0.78 13.10
N GLY A 127 5.64 -1.93 12.48
CA GLY A 127 5.10 -2.32 11.18
C GLY A 127 5.97 -1.85 10.02
N SER A 128 6.04 -2.69 9.00
CA SER A 128 6.78 -2.43 7.77
C SER A 128 6.00 -2.95 6.57
N ALA A 129 6.40 -2.54 5.37
CA ALA A 129 5.81 -2.97 4.11
C ALA A 129 4.27 -2.83 4.07
N ILE A 130 3.74 -1.80 4.74
CA ILE A 130 2.32 -1.47 4.66
C ILE A 130 2.11 -0.60 3.42
N PHE A 131 1.38 -1.16 2.48
CA PHE A 131 1.09 -0.54 1.19
C PHE A 131 -0.42 -0.48 0.92
N MET A 132 -0.77 0.24 -0.15
CA MET A 132 -2.01 -0.01 -0.88
C MET A 132 -1.67 -0.74 -2.19
N HIS A 133 -2.30 -1.87 -2.48
CA HIS A 133 -1.92 -2.69 -3.64
C HIS A 133 -3.10 -3.43 -4.29
N VAL A 134 -2.85 -4.28 -5.28
CA VAL A 134 -3.90 -5.05 -5.97
C VAL A 134 -4.42 -6.19 -5.09
N ALA A 135 -5.73 -6.28 -4.92
CA ALA A 135 -6.39 -7.34 -4.18
C ALA A 135 -6.31 -8.68 -4.92
N LYS A 136 -6.29 -9.77 -4.15
CA LYS A 136 -6.59 -11.09 -4.70
C LYS A 136 -8.04 -11.12 -5.21
N PRO A 137 -8.38 -11.93 -6.23
CA PRO A 137 -9.73 -11.97 -6.80
C PRO A 137 -10.86 -12.23 -5.78
N ASP A 138 -10.56 -12.99 -4.73
CA ASP A 138 -11.49 -13.32 -3.65
C ASP A 138 -11.46 -12.34 -2.47
N TYR A 139 -10.61 -11.31 -2.53
CA TYR A 139 -10.35 -10.36 -1.44
C TYR A 139 -9.89 -11.06 -0.14
N THR A 140 -9.12 -12.15 -0.25
CA THR A 140 -8.47 -12.75 0.92
C THR A 140 -7.72 -11.68 1.72
N PRO A 141 -7.87 -11.65 3.07
CA PRO A 141 -7.25 -10.63 3.89
C PRO A 141 -5.73 -10.53 3.72
N THR A 142 -5.21 -9.31 3.90
CA THR A 142 -3.78 -9.00 3.85
C THR A 142 -3.11 -9.24 5.21
N GLU A 143 -1.82 -8.95 5.31
CA GLU A 143 -1.09 -8.92 6.58
C GLU A 143 -1.10 -7.54 7.25
N GLY A 144 -1.77 -6.56 6.64
CA GLY A 144 -1.88 -5.18 7.14
C GLY A 144 -2.05 -4.13 6.04
N CYS A 145 -1.74 -4.47 4.79
CA CYS A 145 -2.01 -3.61 3.64
C CYS A 145 -3.50 -3.36 3.41
N VAL A 146 -3.81 -2.32 2.61
CA VAL A 146 -5.12 -2.14 1.99
C VAL A 146 -5.04 -2.65 0.56
N ALA A 147 -5.96 -3.48 0.09
CA ALA A 147 -5.92 -3.96 -1.29
C ALA A 147 -7.23 -3.75 -2.03
N LEU A 148 -7.18 -3.21 -3.24
CA LEU A 148 -8.36 -2.91 -4.08
C LEU A 148 -8.30 -3.72 -5.37
N ALA A 149 -9.43 -3.95 -6.05
CA ALA A 149 -9.35 -4.46 -7.42
C ALA A 149 -8.50 -3.52 -8.29
N LEU A 150 -7.81 -4.08 -9.29
CA LEU A 150 -6.90 -3.32 -10.14
C LEU A 150 -7.60 -2.13 -10.82
N ASP A 151 -8.78 -2.34 -11.38
CA ASP A 151 -9.54 -1.29 -12.06
C ASP A 151 -9.92 -0.16 -11.11
N ASP A 152 -10.39 -0.49 -9.90
CA ASP A 152 -10.74 0.47 -8.86
C ASP A 152 -9.51 1.26 -8.39
N LEU A 153 -8.36 0.59 -8.23
CA LEU A 153 -7.11 1.23 -7.83
C LEU A 153 -6.61 2.19 -8.92
N LEU A 154 -6.72 1.82 -10.20
CA LEU A 154 -6.37 2.69 -11.31
C LEU A 154 -7.30 3.91 -11.39
N GLU A 155 -8.61 3.73 -11.21
CA GLU A 155 -9.57 4.83 -11.17
C GLU A 155 -9.26 5.81 -10.03
N LEU A 156 -9.01 5.29 -8.84
CA LEU A 156 -8.58 6.09 -7.68
C LEU A 156 -7.29 6.86 -7.99
N LEU A 157 -6.28 6.20 -8.54
CA LEU A 157 -4.97 6.81 -8.79
C LEU A 157 -5.01 7.94 -9.82
N ARG A 158 -5.97 7.92 -10.77
CA ARG A 158 -6.15 9.00 -11.76
C ARG A 158 -6.52 10.34 -11.14
N VAL A 159 -7.14 10.33 -9.97
CA VAL A 159 -7.55 11.53 -9.24
C VAL A 159 -6.64 11.84 -8.03
N CYS A 160 -5.61 11.02 -7.81
CA CYS A 160 -4.61 11.22 -6.76
C CYS A 160 -3.43 12.07 -7.22
N ASP A 161 -2.91 12.84 -6.27
CA ASP A 161 -1.69 13.64 -6.37
C ASP A 161 -0.89 13.57 -5.05
N THR A 162 0.24 14.29 -4.97
CA THR A 162 1.09 14.31 -3.77
C THR A 162 0.46 14.98 -2.54
N SER A 163 -0.70 15.63 -2.69
CA SER A 163 -1.49 16.17 -1.57
C SER A 163 -2.52 15.17 -1.04
N SER A 164 -2.68 14.04 -1.72
CA SER A 164 -3.67 13.04 -1.37
C SER A 164 -3.22 12.15 -0.21
N VAL A 165 -4.17 11.77 0.64
CA VAL A 165 -3.91 11.03 1.88
C VAL A 165 -4.86 9.86 2.04
N LEU A 166 -4.33 8.74 2.52
CA LEU A 166 -5.10 7.59 2.98
C LEU A 166 -5.50 7.82 4.44
N VAL A 167 -6.77 7.69 4.74
CA VAL A 167 -7.35 7.84 6.07
C VAL A 167 -7.97 6.51 6.45
N VAL A 168 -7.38 5.82 7.43
CA VAL A 168 -7.89 4.55 7.93
C VAL A 168 -8.65 4.81 9.22
N GLY A 169 -9.98 4.70 9.19
CA GLY A 169 -10.86 4.94 10.32
C GLY A 169 -11.22 3.65 11.05
N GLY A 170 -11.10 3.65 12.39
CA GLY A 170 -11.60 2.58 13.26
C GLY A 170 -13.10 2.60 13.44
#